data_AF-A0A5N5WSW5-F1
#
_entry.id   AF-A0A5N5WSW5-F1
#
_cell.length_a   1.000
_cell.length_b   1.000
_cell.length_c   1.000
_cell.angle_alpha   90.00
_cell.angle_beta   90.00
_cell.angle_gamma   90.00
#
_symmetry.space_group_name_H-M   'P 1'
#
loop_
_entity.id
_entity.type
_entity.pdbx_description
1 polymer ?
#
loop_
_entity_poly.entity_id
_entity_poly.type
_entity_poly.pdbx_seq_one_letter_code
_entity_poly.pdbx_strand_id
1 'polypeptide(L)'
;MSDVSDSRVRLLKTVFVVYYHADFAQGKQFLLDFGLTGTEPYVYIARQGESVNAFGGAAYVVESRELEKAHTQFGATALHSINGPGAGEQATLTDPLGNPTHLIWGWQEMKAQSLNLERLTVNYEYQKPRKGRFQRFKPGPAPAHRWGHYGVTYTEGTYESKYNWYTTTLTLAHSEFPANPHQPTNVAHTSFEVHHYDIQHLGHDYLTPNGYKICWRVGRHDLNSQVFDYWFDPSEIMLEHYADGDLVNIETPIAHVPAGPQALSVWGPPVPPVF
;
A
#
# COMPACT_ATOMS: atom_id res chain seq x y z
N MET A 1 -17.50 -15.71 14.64
CA MET A 1 -18.78 -15.90 13.91
C MET A 1 -19.04 -14.61 13.17
N SER A 2 -19.29 -14.65 11.86
CA SER A 2 -19.62 -13.46 11.08
C SER A 2 -20.86 -12.80 11.66
N ASP A 3 -20.76 -11.52 12.05
CA ASP A 3 -21.93 -10.74 12.42
C ASP A 3 -22.77 -10.53 11.16
N VAL A 4 -23.85 -11.32 11.04
CA VAL A 4 -24.73 -11.32 9.87
C VAL A 4 -25.56 -10.02 9.80
N SER A 5 -25.48 -9.15 10.81
CA SER A 5 -26.20 -7.88 10.84
C SER A 5 -25.45 -6.72 10.18
N ASP A 6 -24.13 -6.84 9.95
CA ASP A 6 -23.38 -5.80 9.24
C ASP A 6 -23.67 -5.86 7.73
N SER A 7 -24.33 -4.80 7.23
CA SER A 7 -24.68 -4.69 5.82
C SER A 7 -23.48 -4.44 4.91
N ARG A 8 -22.34 -4.03 5.46
CA ARG A 8 -21.13 -3.68 4.70
C ARG A 8 -20.39 -4.90 4.20
N VAL A 9 -19.61 -4.73 3.15
CA VAL A 9 -18.73 -5.76 2.59
C VAL A 9 -17.54 -6.01 3.51
N ARG A 10 -17.41 -7.23 4.03
CA ARG A 10 -16.40 -7.60 5.01
C ARG A 10 -15.05 -7.91 4.35
N LEU A 11 -14.08 -7.07 4.65
CA LEU A 11 -12.70 -7.20 4.16
C LEU A 11 -11.85 -8.03 5.14
N LEU A 12 -10.93 -8.81 4.59
CA LEU A 12 -9.96 -9.61 5.34
C LEU A 12 -8.55 -9.02 5.27
N LYS A 13 -8.08 -8.67 4.07
CA LYS A 13 -6.78 -8.04 3.86
C LYS A 13 -6.70 -7.32 2.51
N THR A 14 -5.74 -6.42 2.40
CA THR A 14 -5.21 -5.91 1.12
C THR A 14 -4.41 -7.00 0.41
N VAL A 15 -4.43 -7.04 -0.93
CA VAL A 15 -3.59 -7.99 -1.70
C VAL A 15 -2.76 -7.35 -2.80
N PHE A 16 -3.34 -6.55 -3.68
CA PHE A 16 -2.60 -5.91 -4.75
C PHE A 16 -3.23 -4.62 -5.23
N VAL A 17 -2.43 -3.86 -5.97
CA VAL A 17 -2.86 -2.67 -6.70
C VAL A 17 -2.62 -2.84 -8.20
N VAL A 18 -3.46 -2.22 -9.02
CA VAL A 18 -3.36 -2.25 -10.49
C VAL A 18 -3.03 -0.85 -10.99
N TYR A 19 -2.05 -0.76 -11.88
CA TYR A 19 -1.75 0.46 -12.63
C TYR A 19 -1.50 0.15 -14.10
N TYR A 20 -1.91 1.10 -14.94
CA TYR A 20 -1.57 1.13 -16.35
C TYR A 20 -0.41 2.11 -16.54
N HIS A 21 0.60 1.67 -17.30
CA HIS A 21 1.78 2.45 -17.64
C HIS A 21 1.80 2.69 -19.15
N ALA A 22 1.92 3.96 -19.56
CA ALA A 22 2.10 4.34 -20.95
C ALA A 22 3.38 3.71 -21.52
N ASP A 23 4.48 3.71 -20.75
CA ASP A 23 5.69 2.94 -21.03
C ASP A 23 5.80 1.76 -20.04
N PHE A 24 5.21 0.62 -20.42
CA PHE A 24 5.24 -0.58 -19.60
C PHE A 24 6.65 -1.12 -19.38
N ALA A 25 7.53 -1.01 -20.37
CA ALA A 25 8.88 -1.57 -20.26
C ALA A 25 9.69 -0.81 -19.21
N GLN A 26 9.62 0.52 -19.25
CA GLN A 26 10.29 1.38 -18.28
C GLN A 26 9.69 1.24 -16.87
N GLY A 27 8.35 1.24 -16.77
CA GLY A 27 7.65 1.02 -15.50
C GLY A 27 8.02 -0.33 -14.88
N LYS A 28 8.00 -1.41 -15.67
CA LYS A 28 8.38 -2.75 -15.22
C LYS A 28 9.82 -2.79 -14.68
N GLN A 29 10.78 -2.16 -15.36
CA GLN A 29 12.17 -2.15 -14.90
C GLN A 29 12.30 -1.47 -13.53
N PHE A 30 11.66 -0.30 -13.36
CA PHE A 30 11.63 0.37 -12.06
C PHE A 30 11.00 -0.51 -10.98
N LEU A 31 9.84 -1.13 -11.24
CA LEU A 31 9.15 -1.96 -10.25
C LEU A 31 9.99 -3.17 -9.80
N LEU A 32 10.81 -3.73 -10.69
CA LEU A 32 11.77 -4.78 -10.35
C LEU A 32 12.92 -4.26 -9.48
N ASP A 33 13.49 -3.10 -9.84
CA ASP A 33 14.56 -2.46 -9.07
C ASP A 33 14.07 -1.93 -7.71
N PHE A 34 12.80 -1.53 -7.64
CA PHE A 34 12.08 -1.18 -6.42
C PHE A 34 11.85 -2.41 -5.53
N GLY A 35 11.90 -3.62 -6.09
CA GLY A 35 11.83 -4.87 -5.34
C GLY A 35 10.43 -5.47 -5.20
N LEU A 36 9.54 -5.25 -6.17
CA LEU A 36 8.22 -5.91 -6.23
C LEU A 36 8.33 -7.39 -6.65
N THR A 37 9.10 -8.16 -5.89
CA THR A 37 9.40 -9.59 -6.08
C THR A 37 9.12 -10.39 -4.80
N GLY A 38 8.02 -10.05 -4.12
CA GLY A 38 7.67 -10.51 -2.78
C GLY A 38 7.26 -11.96 -2.62
N THR A 39 6.73 -12.25 -1.43
CA THR A 39 6.27 -13.58 -1.01
C THR A 39 4.80 -13.85 -1.29
N GLU A 40 3.99 -12.80 -1.47
CA GLU A 40 2.60 -12.90 -1.93
C GLU A 40 2.54 -13.34 -3.41
N PRO A 41 1.43 -13.93 -3.88
CA PRO A 41 1.30 -14.32 -5.28
C PRO A 41 1.65 -13.20 -6.27
N TYR A 42 1.18 -11.99 -5.93
CA TYR A 42 1.58 -10.72 -6.52
C TYR A 42 1.02 -9.59 -5.66
N VAL A 43 1.74 -8.46 -5.58
CA VAL A 43 1.33 -7.24 -4.85
C VAL A 43 1.03 -6.07 -5.79
N TYR A 44 1.37 -6.21 -7.07
CA TYR A 44 1.22 -5.17 -8.09
C TYR A 44 0.92 -5.82 -9.43
N ILE A 45 -0.09 -5.30 -10.13
CA ILE A 45 -0.36 -5.64 -11.53
C ILE A 45 -0.04 -4.41 -12.38
N ALA A 46 1.10 -4.47 -13.06
CA ALA A 46 1.45 -3.51 -14.10
C ALA A 46 0.79 -3.93 -15.42
N ARG A 47 0.07 -3.01 -16.07
CA ARG A 47 -0.53 -3.21 -17.39
C ARG A 47 0.01 -2.17 -18.37
N GLN A 48 0.08 -2.55 -19.65
CA GLN A 48 0.31 -1.58 -20.71
C GLN A 48 -0.92 -0.69 -20.85
N GLY A 49 -0.74 0.62 -20.70
CA GLY A 49 -1.76 1.63 -20.94
C GLY A 49 -1.84 2.02 -22.42
N GLU A 50 -2.99 2.55 -22.83
CA GLU A 50 -3.22 3.09 -24.17
C GLU A 50 -2.58 4.48 -24.32
N SER A 51 -1.26 4.55 -24.15
CA SER A 51 -0.45 5.80 -24.12
C SER A 51 -0.73 6.74 -22.94
N VAL A 52 -1.48 6.28 -21.94
CA VAL A 52 -1.76 7.03 -20.71
C VAL A 52 -1.47 6.18 -19.47
N ASN A 53 -1.04 6.85 -18.39
CA ASN A 53 -0.95 6.24 -17.08
C ASN A 53 -2.31 6.31 -16.40
N ALA A 54 -2.71 5.25 -15.71
CA ALA A 54 -3.99 5.23 -15.01
C ALA A 54 -3.97 4.32 -13.79
N PHE A 55 -4.70 4.72 -12.76
CA PHE A 55 -5.02 3.84 -11.65
C PHE A 55 -6.04 2.79 -12.08
N GLY A 56 -5.68 1.53 -11.98
CA GLY A 56 -6.53 0.40 -12.33
C GLY A 56 -7.35 -0.15 -11.17
N GLY A 57 -7.10 0.31 -9.95
CA GLY A 57 -7.84 -0.08 -8.75
C GLY A 57 -7.02 -0.78 -7.69
N ALA A 58 -7.62 -0.90 -6.51
CA ALA A 58 -7.08 -1.60 -5.35
C ALA A 58 -7.88 -2.88 -5.08
N ALA A 59 -7.21 -3.94 -4.64
CA ALA A 59 -7.83 -5.25 -4.44
C ALA A 59 -7.78 -5.72 -2.98
N TYR A 60 -8.93 -6.22 -2.52
CA TYR A 60 -9.13 -6.69 -1.16
C TYR A 60 -9.70 -8.11 -1.17
N VAL A 61 -9.18 -8.94 -0.27
CA VAL A 61 -9.79 -10.25 0.02
C VAL A 61 -11.01 -10.02 0.89
N VAL A 62 -12.10 -10.71 0.57
CA VAL A 62 -13.36 -10.66 1.31
C VAL A 62 -13.71 -12.01 1.92
N GLU A 63 -14.59 -11.99 2.93
CA GLU A 63 -15.18 -13.21 3.46
C GLU A 63 -16.11 -13.90 2.44
N SER A 64 -16.60 -15.10 2.78
CA SER A 64 -17.55 -15.82 1.92
C SER A 64 -18.87 -15.06 1.79
N ARG A 65 -19.49 -15.14 0.60
CA ARG A 65 -20.75 -14.47 0.20
C ARG A 65 -20.69 -12.94 0.05
N GLU A 66 -19.56 -12.34 0.36
CA GLU A 66 -19.36 -10.89 0.27
C GLU A 66 -19.41 -10.38 -1.18
N LEU A 67 -19.06 -11.22 -2.16
CA LEU A 67 -19.15 -10.86 -3.59
C LEU A 67 -20.59 -10.75 -4.07
N GLU A 68 -21.45 -11.70 -3.70
CA GLU A 68 -22.87 -11.66 -4.03
C GLU A 68 -23.56 -10.49 -3.34
N LYS A 69 -23.19 -10.20 -2.08
CA LYS A 69 -23.65 -8.99 -1.37
C LYS A 69 -23.18 -7.73 -2.09
N ALA A 70 -21.91 -7.64 -2.46
CA ALA A 70 -21.36 -6.50 -3.21
C ALA A 70 -22.09 -6.28 -4.55
N HIS A 71 -22.37 -7.36 -5.28
CA HIS A 71 -23.10 -7.29 -6.54
C HIS A 71 -24.55 -6.84 -6.36
N THR A 72 -25.29 -7.47 -5.43
CA THR A 72 -26.74 -7.25 -5.28
C THR A 72 -27.11 -5.98 -4.52
N GLN A 73 -26.28 -5.53 -3.58
CA GLN A 73 -26.58 -4.38 -2.72
C GLN A 73 -25.80 -3.12 -3.08
N PHE A 74 -24.58 -3.27 -3.60
CA PHE A 74 -23.66 -2.16 -3.83
C PHE A 74 -23.31 -1.97 -5.31
N GLY A 75 -23.93 -2.74 -6.21
CA GLY A 75 -23.78 -2.58 -7.66
C GLY A 75 -22.42 -3.00 -8.20
N ALA A 76 -21.73 -3.93 -7.54
CA ALA A 76 -20.49 -4.49 -8.10
C ALA A 76 -20.74 -5.17 -9.45
N THR A 77 -19.70 -5.31 -10.27
CA THR A 77 -19.78 -6.07 -11.53
C THR A 77 -20.20 -7.53 -11.29
N ALA A 78 -20.61 -8.22 -12.36
CA ALA A 78 -20.78 -9.67 -12.32
C ALA A 78 -19.50 -10.38 -11.86
N LEU A 79 -19.67 -11.47 -11.12
CA LEU A 79 -18.57 -12.29 -10.61
C LEU A 79 -17.88 -13.01 -11.77
N HIS A 80 -16.55 -13.09 -11.71
CA HIS A 80 -15.75 -13.86 -12.67
C HIS A 80 -14.52 -14.47 -11.99
N SER A 81 -14.03 -15.58 -12.50
CA SER A 81 -12.81 -16.20 -12.00
C SER A 81 -11.56 -15.39 -12.37
N ILE A 82 -10.62 -15.31 -11.44
CA ILE A 82 -9.32 -14.65 -11.65
C ILE A 82 -8.37 -15.61 -12.35
N ASN A 83 -7.83 -15.18 -13.48
CA ASN A 83 -6.75 -15.87 -14.17
C ASN A 83 -5.40 -15.35 -13.68
N GLY A 84 -4.84 -15.98 -12.64
CA GLY A 84 -3.53 -15.63 -12.09
C GLY A 84 -3.11 -16.48 -10.89
N PRO A 85 -1.86 -16.33 -10.39
CA PRO A 85 -1.30 -17.18 -9.34
C PRO A 85 -2.08 -17.25 -8.02
N GLY A 86 -2.82 -16.20 -7.67
CA GLY A 86 -3.66 -16.16 -6.47
C GLY A 86 -5.04 -16.82 -6.62
N ALA A 87 -5.46 -17.17 -7.84
CA ALA A 87 -6.79 -17.72 -8.15
C ALA A 87 -7.96 -16.91 -7.54
N GLY A 88 -9.12 -17.54 -7.36
CA GLY A 88 -10.30 -16.95 -6.74
C GLY A 88 -11.33 -16.39 -7.72
N GLU A 89 -12.36 -15.76 -7.17
CA GLU A 89 -13.42 -15.06 -7.88
C GLU A 89 -13.37 -13.57 -7.53
N GLN A 90 -13.68 -12.72 -8.51
CA GLN A 90 -13.63 -11.27 -8.37
C GLN A 90 -14.97 -10.63 -8.74
N ALA A 91 -15.38 -9.63 -7.95
CA ALA A 91 -16.33 -8.61 -8.34
C ALA A 91 -15.68 -7.23 -8.15
N THR A 92 -16.09 -6.22 -8.92
CA THR A 92 -15.49 -4.87 -8.84
C THR A 92 -16.56 -3.85 -8.52
N LEU A 93 -16.34 -3.09 -7.45
CA LEU A 93 -17.07 -1.88 -7.12
C LEU A 93 -16.38 -0.68 -7.79
N THR A 94 -17.12 0.41 -7.98
CA THR A 94 -16.57 1.69 -8.44
C THR A 94 -16.81 2.72 -7.34
N ASP A 95 -15.76 3.37 -6.87
CA ASP A 95 -15.88 4.43 -5.86
C ASP A 95 -16.53 5.70 -6.46
N PRO A 96 -16.92 6.69 -5.65
CA PRO A 96 -17.55 7.92 -6.15
C PRO A 96 -16.69 8.76 -7.11
N LEU A 97 -15.40 8.46 -7.24
CA LEU A 97 -14.46 9.13 -8.14
C LEU A 97 -14.19 8.32 -9.42
N GLY A 98 -14.83 7.16 -9.58
CA GLY A 98 -14.63 6.28 -10.72
C GLY A 98 -13.49 5.28 -10.53
N ASN A 99 -12.87 5.20 -9.35
CA ASN A 99 -11.77 4.27 -9.11
C ASN A 99 -12.30 2.84 -8.87
N PRO A 100 -11.71 1.83 -9.52
CA PRO A 100 -12.08 0.44 -9.27
C PRO A 100 -11.64 -0.03 -7.87
N THR A 101 -12.54 -0.72 -7.17
CA THR A 101 -12.26 -1.45 -5.93
C THR A 101 -12.58 -2.92 -6.17
N HIS A 102 -11.55 -3.74 -6.31
CA HIS A 102 -11.68 -5.17 -6.58
C HIS A 102 -11.88 -5.95 -5.28
N LEU A 103 -12.88 -6.81 -5.25
CA LEU A 103 -13.19 -7.70 -4.13
C LEU A 103 -12.93 -9.13 -4.57
N ILE A 104 -12.19 -9.89 -3.77
CA ILE A 104 -11.71 -11.22 -4.14
C ILE A 104 -12.09 -12.23 -3.08
N TRP A 105 -12.77 -13.30 -3.50
CA TRP A 105 -13.03 -14.46 -2.67
C TRP A 105 -12.20 -15.65 -3.15
N GLY A 106 -11.71 -16.47 -2.22
CA GLY A 106 -10.92 -17.67 -2.55
C GLY A 106 -9.47 -17.40 -2.95
N TRP A 107 -8.90 -16.25 -2.55
CA TRP A 107 -7.48 -15.95 -2.74
C TRP A 107 -6.59 -17.03 -2.12
N GLN A 108 -5.66 -17.55 -2.90
CA GLN A 108 -4.71 -18.59 -2.50
C GLN A 108 -3.36 -17.96 -2.20
N GLU A 109 -2.93 -18.10 -0.95
CA GLU A 109 -1.59 -17.70 -0.54
C GLU A 109 -0.53 -18.57 -1.24
N MET A 110 0.56 -17.95 -1.66
CA MET A 110 1.74 -18.69 -2.09
C MET A 110 2.56 -19.11 -0.87
N LYS A 111 3.18 -20.30 -0.94
CA LYS A 111 4.18 -20.69 0.05
C LYS A 111 5.32 -19.70 -0.04
N ALA A 112 5.46 -18.85 0.97
CA ALA A 112 6.51 -17.84 1.03
C ALA A 112 7.86 -18.49 0.71
N GLN A 113 8.47 -18.07 -0.40
CA GLN A 113 9.87 -18.40 -0.63
C GLN A 113 10.69 -17.64 0.41
N SER A 114 11.53 -18.36 1.16
CA SER A 114 12.40 -17.72 2.14
C SER A 114 13.32 -16.76 1.40
N LEU A 115 13.18 -15.47 1.68
CA LEU A 115 14.14 -14.44 1.26
C LEU A 115 15.47 -14.57 2.03
N ASN A 116 15.56 -15.49 3.00
CA ASN A 116 16.67 -15.68 3.93
C ASN A 116 17.04 -14.39 4.68
N LEU A 117 16.03 -13.54 4.92
CA LEU A 117 16.15 -12.34 5.73
C LEU A 117 15.87 -12.70 7.19
N GLU A 118 16.83 -12.42 8.07
CA GLU A 118 16.69 -12.70 9.49
C GLU A 118 16.07 -11.52 10.23
N ARG A 119 15.22 -11.80 11.23
CA ARG A 119 14.69 -10.77 12.14
C ARG A 119 15.85 -9.99 12.79
N LEU A 120 15.73 -8.66 12.80
CA LEU A 120 16.71 -7.81 13.45
C LEU A 120 16.83 -8.09 14.95
N THR A 121 18.06 -8.17 15.43
CA THR A 121 18.40 -8.16 16.86
C THR A 121 19.21 -6.89 17.14
N VAL A 122 18.55 -5.86 17.65
CA VAL A 122 19.18 -4.56 17.93
C VAL A 122 20.06 -4.66 19.18
N ASN A 123 21.25 -4.04 19.13
CA ASN A 123 22.09 -3.85 20.30
C ASN A 123 21.82 -2.45 20.85
N TYR A 124 21.34 -2.35 22.07
CA TYR A 124 21.18 -1.09 22.79
C TYR A 124 22.47 -0.73 23.55
N GLU A 125 22.48 0.42 24.24
CA GLU A 125 23.62 0.96 24.98
C GLU A 125 24.15 -0.06 25.99
N TYR A 126 23.24 -0.62 26.80
CA TYR A 126 23.55 -1.56 27.88
C TYR A 126 23.16 -3.02 27.57
N GLN A 127 22.29 -3.26 26.59
CA GLN A 127 21.88 -4.60 26.18
C GLN A 127 22.43 -4.95 24.80
N LYS A 128 23.51 -5.74 24.78
CA LYS A 128 24.20 -6.15 23.54
C LYS A 128 24.15 -7.68 23.37
N PRO A 129 22.98 -8.26 23.03
CA PRO A 129 22.82 -9.70 22.89
C PRO A 129 23.65 -10.31 21.74
N ARG A 130 24.02 -9.52 20.73
CA ARG A 130 24.86 -10.00 19.63
C ARG A 130 26.33 -10.10 20.03
N LYS A 131 26.83 -11.33 20.26
CA LYS A 131 28.25 -11.64 20.50
C LYS A 131 28.81 -12.49 19.36
N GLY A 132 29.67 -11.92 18.52
CA GLY A 132 30.21 -12.60 17.32
C GLY A 132 29.19 -12.87 16.21
N ARG A 133 27.93 -12.42 16.36
CA ARG A 133 26.87 -12.46 15.35
C ARG A 133 26.70 -11.08 14.73
N PHE A 134 26.99 -10.96 13.44
CA PHE A 134 26.92 -9.70 12.70
C PHE A 134 25.62 -9.62 11.89
N GLN A 135 25.03 -8.44 11.83
CA GLN A 135 23.95 -8.14 10.88
C GLN A 135 24.60 -7.58 9.62
N ARG A 136 24.69 -8.41 8.59
CA ARG A 136 25.28 -8.07 7.29
C ARG A 136 24.29 -8.49 6.23
N PHE A 137 23.73 -7.51 5.54
CA PHE A 137 22.72 -7.73 4.51
C PHE A 137 23.34 -7.53 3.13
N LYS A 138 22.75 -8.14 2.11
CA LYS A 138 23.21 -8.01 0.73
C LYS A 138 22.62 -6.72 0.12
N PRO A 139 23.43 -5.80 -0.42
CA PRO A 139 22.92 -4.66 -1.17
C PRO A 139 22.09 -5.08 -2.38
N GLY A 140 21.04 -4.32 -2.70
CA GLY A 140 20.15 -4.60 -3.82
C GLY A 140 18.74 -4.02 -3.61
N PRO A 141 17.79 -4.37 -4.50
CA PRO A 141 16.38 -4.04 -4.32
C PRO A 141 15.87 -4.45 -2.94
N ALA A 142 14.95 -3.66 -2.37
CA ALA A 142 14.28 -3.98 -1.12
C ALA A 142 13.04 -4.85 -1.40
N PRO A 143 13.05 -6.17 -1.09
CA PRO A 143 11.92 -7.02 -1.45
C PRO A 143 10.66 -6.62 -0.69
N ALA A 144 9.68 -6.10 -1.43
CA ALA A 144 8.34 -5.82 -0.96
C ALA A 144 7.60 -7.13 -0.72
N HIS A 145 7.19 -7.42 0.50
CA HIS A 145 6.51 -8.68 0.81
C HIS A 145 4.99 -8.56 0.85
N ARG A 146 4.46 -7.35 1.08
CA ARG A 146 3.02 -7.07 1.15
C ARG A 146 2.71 -5.72 0.54
N TRP A 147 1.55 -5.60 -0.09
CA TRP A 147 0.95 -4.31 -0.41
C TRP A 147 0.24 -3.73 0.83
N GLY A 148 0.69 -2.56 1.28
CA GLY A 148 0.17 -1.92 2.49
C GLY A 148 -1.13 -1.18 2.21
N HIS A 149 -1.02 -0.04 1.53
CA HIS A 149 -2.15 0.84 1.25
C HIS A 149 -1.94 1.68 -0.02
N TYR A 150 -2.93 2.51 -0.32
CA TYR A 150 -2.80 3.61 -1.26
C TYR A 150 -3.41 4.86 -0.65
N GLY A 151 -2.72 5.99 -0.82
CA GLY A 151 -3.23 7.30 -0.45
C GLY A 151 -4.05 7.88 -1.59
N VAL A 152 -5.08 8.66 -1.25
CA VAL A 152 -5.86 9.42 -2.24
C VAL A 152 -6.05 10.82 -1.70
N THR A 153 -5.89 11.79 -2.59
CA THR A 153 -6.12 13.21 -2.34
C THR A 153 -7.50 13.60 -2.82
N TYR A 154 -8.08 14.61 -2.20
CA TYR A 154 -9.44 15.06 -2.47
C TYR A 154 -9.46 16.55 -2.64
N THR A 155 -10.19 17.01 -3.65
CA THR A 155 -10.63 18.39 -3.71
C THR A 155 -11.56 18.68 -2.53
N GLU A 156 -11.53 19.92 -2.04
CA GLU A 156 -12.41 20.40 -0.99
C GLU A 156 -13.88 20.04 -1.29
N GLY A 157 -14.61 19.58 -0.26
CA GLY A 157 -16.02 19.18 -0.38
C GLY A 157 -16.27 17.78 -0.98
N THR A 158 -15.24 17.09 -1.51
CA THR A 158 -15.43 15.73 -2.09
C THR A 158 -15.06 14.59 -1.14
N TYR A 159 -14.26 14.89 -0.10
CA TYR A 159 -13.80 13.93 0.89
C TYR A 159 -14.96 13.16 1.55
N GLU A 160 -16.00 13.86 1.99
CA GLU A 160 -17.09 13.29 2.79
C GLU A 160 -17.88 12.22 2.01
N SER A 161 -18.10 12.46 0.72
CA SER A 161 -18.73 11.48 -0.17
C SER A 161 -17.95 10.17 -0.20
N LYS A 162 -16.62 10.25 -0.31
CA LYS A 162 -15.78 9.06 -0.36
C LYS A 162 -15.64 8.40 1.01
N TYR A 163 -15.41 9.17 2.06
CA TYR A 163 -15.38 8.66 3.43
C TYR A 163 -16.65 7.86 3.74
N ASN A 164 -17.82 8.44 3.45
CA ASN A 164 -19.09 7.78 3.64
C ASN A 164 -19.18 6.52 2.79
N TRP A 165 -18.84 6.58 1.50
CA TRP A 165 -18.88 5.40 0.64
C TRP A 165 -18.00 4.26 1.18
N TYR A 166 -16.72 4.49 1.51
CA TYR A 166 -15.84 3.43 2.00
C TYR A 166 -16.29 2.87 3.36
N THR A 167 -16.73 3.72 4.29
CA THR A 167 -17.08 3.29 5.65
C THR A 167 -18.49 2.68 5.77
N THR A 168 -19.37 2.96 4.81
CA THR A 168 -20.73 2.38 4.73
C THR A 168 -20.89 1.29 3.67
N THR A 169 -19.90 1.12 2.79
CA THR A 169 -19.87 0.03 1.79
C THR A 169 -18.93 -1.08 2.22
N LEU A 170 -17.78 -0.75 2.81
CA LEU A 170 -16.76 -1.72 3.23
C LEU A 170 -16.58 -1.66 4.76
N THR A 171 -16.10 -2.74 5.36
CA THR A 171 -15.81 -2.79 6.82
C THR A 171 -14.52 -2.07 7.21
N LEU A 172 -14.14 -1.01 6.47
CA LEU A 172 -13.00 -0.18 6.84
C LEU A 172 -13.38 0.67 8.06
N ALA A 173 -12.47 0.69 9.03
CA ALA A 173 -12.50 1.64 10.14
C ALA A 173 -11.55 2.79 9.83
N HIS A 174 -11.88 3.98 10.32
CA HIS A 174 -11.01 5.13 10.21
C HIS A 174 -10.11 5.23 11.45
N SER A 175 -8.85 5.62 11.24
CA SER A 175 -7.90 5.90 12.33
C SER A 175 -7.61 7.39 12.47
N GLU A 176 -7.45 8.14 11.36
CA GLU A 176 -6.91 9.50 11.34
C GLU A 176 -7.45 10.36 10.16
N PHE A 177 -7.35 11.70 10.27
CA PHE A 177 -7.83 12.67 9.27
C PHE A 177 -6.81 13.78 8.95
N PRO A 178 -5.98 13.64 7.91
CA PRO A 178 -5.26 14.77 7.33
C PRO A 178 -6.06 15.37 6.15
N ALA A 179 -6.45 16.65 6.25
CA ALA A 179 -7.12 17.39 5.17
C ALA A 179 -6.23 18.50 4.60
N ASN A 180 -5.85 18.41 3.33
CA ASN A 180 -5.18 19.49 2.57
C ASN A 180 -6.16 20.02 1.49
N PRO A 181 -6.64 21.27 1.57
CA PRO A 181 -7.77 21.76 0.75
C PRO A 181 -7.42 22.09 -0.72
N HIS A 182 -6.17 21.94 -1.17
CA HIS A 182 -5.72 22.50 -2.46
C HIS A 182 -5.17 21.51 -3.48
N GLN A 183 -5.35 20.20 -3.29
CA GLN A 183 -4.91 19.21 -4.28
C GLN A 183 -6.06 18.71 -5.16
N PRO A 184 -5.83 18.53 -6.48
CA PRO A 184 -6.79 17.86 -7.34
C PRO A 184 -6.95 16.41 -6.87
N THR A 185 -8.15 15.87 -7.03
CA THR A 185 -8.45 14.51 -6.62
C THR A 185 -7.63 13.53 -7.45
N ASN A 186 -6.71 12.81 -6.80
CA ASN A 186 -5.87 11.82 -7.45
C ASN A 186 -5.43 10.73 -6.47
N VAL A 187 -5.11 9.53 -6.98
CA VAL A 187 -4.36 8.55 -6.19
C VAL A 187 -2.97 9.11 -5.94
N ALA A 188 -2.68 9.40 -4.67
CA ALA A 188 -1.49 10.12 -4.25
C ALA A 188 -0.25 9.22 -4.28
N HIS A 189 -0.37 8.03 -3.68
CA HIS A 189 0.72 7.06 -3.59
C HIS A 189 0.21 5.65 -3.35
N THR A 190 1.10 4.67 -3.49
CA THR A 190 0.86 3.30 -3.03
C THR A 190 2.08 2.74 -2.31
N SER A 191 1.85 1.94 -1.27
CA SER A 191 2.90 1.55 -0.32
C SER A 191 3.10 0.04 -0.23
N PHE A 192 4.34 -0.35 0.05
CA PHE A 192 4.78 -1.74 0.10
C PHE A 192 5.64 -1.99 1.34
N GLU A 193 5.25 -3.01 2.09
CA GLU A 193 5.94 -3.40 3.31
C GLU A 193 7.25 -4.12 2.95
N VAL A 194 8.35 -3.68 3.55
CA VAL A 194 9.66 -4.35 3.46
C VAL A 194 10.06 -4.90 4.82
N HIS A 195 10.99 -5.85 4.83
CA HIS A 195 11.25 -6.69 6.00
C HIS A 195 11.70 -5.93 7.27
N HIS A 196 12.54 -4.89 7.11
CA HIS A 196 12.92 -3.94 8.16
C HIS A 196 13.65 -2.74 7.56
N TYR A 197 13.87 -1.70 8.37
CA TYR A 197 14.46 -0.43 7.94
C TYR A 197 15.88 -0.55 7.35
N ASP A 198 16.70 -1.54 7.73
CA ASP A 198 18.00 -1.75 7.04
C ASP A 198 17.81 -2.24 5.59
N ILE A 199 16.82 -3.11 5.32
CA ILE A 199 16.51 -3.54 3.94
C ILE A 199 15.97 -2.37 3.14
N GLN A 200 15.13 -1.54 3.75
CA GLN A 200 14.63 -0.31 3.14
C GLN A 200 15.77 0.63 2.73
N HIS A 201 16.72 0.91 3.64
CA HIS A 201 17.88 1.74 3.32
C HIS A 201 18.75 1.14 2.21
N LEU A 202 18.93 -0.19 2.18
CA LEU A 202 19.66 -0.83 1.09
C LEU A 202 18.94 -0.69 -0.26
N GLY A 203 17.61 -0.74 -0.26
CA GLY A 203 16.80 -0.40 -1.42
C GLY A 203 17.02 1.05 -1.87
N HIS A 204 17.02 1.99 -0.92
CA HIS A 204 17.31 3.41 -1.19
C HIS A 204 18.69 3.60 -1.84
N ASP A 205 19.71 2.98 -1.26
CA ASP A 205 21.10 3.03 -1.75
C ASP A 205 21.27 2.33 -3.10
N TYR A 206 20.42 1.35 -3.41
CA TYR A 206 20.40 0.68 -4.71
C TYR A 206 19.71 1.54 -5.78
N LEU A 207 18.58 2.17 -5.46
CA LEU A 207 17.81 2.98 -6.42
C LEU A 207 18.49 4.31 -6.77
N THR A 208 19.18 4.92 -5.81
CA THR A 208 19.84 6.24 -5.98
C THR A 208 20.84 6.30 -7.15
N PRO A 209 21.86 5.41 -7.24
CA PRO A 209 22.84 5.45 -8.34
C PRO A 209 22.24 5.06 -9.70
N ASN A 210 21.08 4.41 -9.72
CA ASN A 210 20.36 4.06 -10.96
C ASN A 210 19.62 5.27 -11.57
N GLY A 211 19.64 6.43 -10.90
CA GLY A 211 19.08 7.68 -11.43
C GLY A 211 17.56 7.79 -11.32
N TYR A 212 16.91 6.96 -10.50
CA TYR A 212 15.48 7.04 -10.27
C TYR A 212 15.06 8.33 -9.54
N LYS A 213 13.84 8.80 -9.81
CA LYS A 213 13.35 10.08 -9.30
C LYS A 213 12.91 9.92 -7.85
N ILE A 214 13.63 10.55 -6.95
CA ILE A 214 13.30 10.61 -5.53
C ILE A 214 12.07 11.50 -5.32
N CYS A 215 11.12 11.04 -4.50
CA CYS A 215 9.99 11.85 -4.06
C CYS A 215 10.31 12.56 -2.73
N TRP A 216 10.57 11.82 -1.65
CA TRP A 216 10.88 12.40 -0.33
C TRP A 216 12.19 11.87 0.29
N ARG A 217 12.59 10.62 0.03
CA ARG A 217 13.66 9.86 0.72
C ARG A 217 13.20 9.24 2.04
N VAL A 218 14.17 8.64 2.76
CA VAL A 218 13.95 7.93 4.01
C VAL A 218 13.61 8.88 5.17
N GLY A 219 12.54 8.56 5.88
CA GLY A 219 12.10 9.25 7.08
C GLY A 219 11.28 8.34 8.00
N ARG A 220 10.74 8.89 9.08
CA ARG A 220 9.72 8.23 9.92
C ARG A 220 8.50 9.12 10.02
N HIS A 221 7.34 8.54 9.72
CA HIS A 221 6.07 9.22 9.88
C HIS A 221 5.74 9.43 11.36
N ASP A 222 5.08 10.55 11.66
CA ASP A 222 4.40 10.72 12.94
C ASP A 222 3.20 9.76 13.01
N LEU A 223 2.40 9.76 11.95
CA LEU A 223 1.26 8.87 11.74
C LEU A 223 1.69 7.42 11.51
N ASN A 224 1.09 6.48 12.25
CA ASN A 224 1.42 5.04 12.27
C ASN A 224 2.88 4.69 12.60
N SER A 225 3.72 5.67 12.99
CA SER A 225 5.14 5.54 13.30
C SER A 225 6.01 4.87 12.23
N GLN A 226 5.52 4.65 11.00
CA GLN A 226 6.23 3.82 10.01
C GLN A 226 7.48 4.53 9.46
N VAL A 227 8.56 3.80 9.25
CA VAL A 227 9.73 4.28 8.50
C VAL A 227 9.38 4.22 7.03
N PHE A 228 9.46 5.34 6.32
CA PHE A 228 9.04 5.47 4.92
C PHE A 228 10.23 5.75 4.00
N ASP A 229 10.11 5.43 2.72
CA ASP A 229 10.99 5.91 1.64
C ASP A 229 10.17 6.06 0.35
N TYR A 230 10.04 7.30 -0.14
CA TYR A 230 9.18 7.60 -1.30
C TYR A 230 9.97 7.86 -2.59
N TRP A 231 9.51 7.22 -3.66
CA TRP A 231 10.03 7.30 -5.02
C TRP A 231 8.92 7.61 -6.02
N PHE A 232 9.27 8.26 -7.13
CA PHE A 232 8.42 8.28 -8.31
C PHE A 232 8.89 7.20 -9.28
N ASP A 233 7.94 6.40 -9.76
CA ASP A 233 8.21 5.56 -10.92
C ASP A 233 8.30 6.42 -12.20
N PRO A 234 8.70 5.83 -13.34
CA PRO A 234 8.76 6.53 -14.62
C PRO A 234 7.39 7.01 -15.14
N SER A 235 6.29 6.50 -14.59
CA SER A 235 4.92 6.93 -14.87
C SER A 235 4.44 8.06 -13.94
N GLU A 236 5.33 8.59 -13.10
CA GLU A 236 5.08 9.58 -12.05
C GLU A 236 4.11 9.11 -10.95
N ILE A 237 3.93 7.80 -10.82
CA ILE A 237 3.21 7.18 -9.70
C ILE A 237 4.15 7.20 -8.49
N MET A 238 3.65 7.67 -7.35
CA MET A 238 4.42 7.68 -6.11
C MET A 238 4.34 6.30 -5.45
N LEU A 239 5.50 5.68 -5.23
CA LEU A 239 5.63 4.43 -4.50
C LEU A 239 6.38 4.65 -3.19
N GLU A 240 5.89 3.99 -2.14
CA GLU A 240 6.46 4.02 -0.80
C GLU A 240 6.98 2.63 -0.43
N HIS A 241 8.23 2.54 0.03
CA HIS A 241 8.62 1.45 0.91
C HIS A 241 8.31 1.85 2.34
N TYR A 242 7.71 0.95 3.11
CA TYR A 242 7.57 1.16 4.55
C TYR A 242 8.01 -0.05 5.36
N ALA A 243 8.46 0.21 6.58
CA ALA A 243 8.79 -0.79 7.60
C ALA A 243 8.52 -0.24 9.00
N ASP A 244 8.43 -1.12 9.99
CA ASP A 244 8.37 -0.73 11.42
C ASP A 244 7.19 0.21 11.75
N GLY A 245 6.01 -0.12 11.22
CA GLY A 245 4.75 0.58 11.53
C GLY A 245 3.98 -0.06 12.68
N ASP A 246 3.25 0.76 13.42
CA ASP A 246 2.37 0.33 14.50
C ASP A 246 1.05 -0.24 13.96
N LEU A 247 0.45 -1.16 14.71
CA LEU A 247 -0.89 -1.70 14.40
C LEU A 247 -1.92 -1.04 15.31
N VAL A 248 -3.06 -0.68 14.72
CA VAL A 248 -4.25 -0.19 15.44
C VAL A 248 -5.34 -1.25 15.45
N ASN A 249 -6.23 -1.18 16.44
CA ASN A 249 -7.37 -2.09 16.57
C ASN A 249 -8.60 -1.35 17.15
N ILE A 250 -9.66 -2.10 17.47
CA ILE A 250 -10.91 -1.55 18.02
C ILE A 250 -10.75 -0.86 19.39
N GLU A 251 -9.63 -1.09 20.08
CA GLU A 251 -9.31 -0.48 21.37
C GLU A 251 -8.46 0.79 21.21
N THR A 252 -7.95 1.06 20.01
CA THR A 252 -7.15 2.26 19.73
C THR A 252 -8.05 3.49 19.61
N PRO A 253 -7.83 4.56 20.40
CA PRO A 253 -8.56 5.81 20.25
C PRO A 253 -8.29 6.47 18.90
N ILE A 254 -9.32 7.10 18.32
CA ILE A 254 -9.18 7.90 17.10
C ILE A 254 -8.47 9.21 17.43
N ALA A 255 -7.41 9.52 16.68
CA ALA A 255 -6.65 10.75 16.82
C ALA A 255 -7.08 11.78 15.75
N HIS A 256 -7.17 13.05 16.15
CA HIS A 256 -7.39 14.18 15.24
C HIS A 256 -6.15 15.06 15.26
N VAL A 257 -5.42 15.06 14.15
CA VAL A 257 -4.16 15.81 14.01
C VAL A 257 -4.37 16.91 12.96
N PRO A 258 -3.99 18.17 13.21
CA PRO A 258 -4.02 19.21 12.20
C PRO A 258 -3.17 18.80 11.00
N ALA A 259 -3.76 18.88 9.81
CA ALA A 259 -3.03 18.60 8.59
C ALA A 259 -1.93 19.65 8.36
N GLY A 260 -0.77 19.19 7.91
CA GLY A 260 0.32 20.06 7.49
C GLY A 260 1.67 19.35 7.52
N PRO A 261 2.72 19.94 6.93
CA PRO A 261 4.04 19.32 6.82
C PRO A 261 4.64 18.86 8.16
N GLN A 262 4.36 19.59 9.24
CA GLN A 262 4.89 19.29 10.57
C GLN A 262 4.24 18.05 11.21
N ALA A 263 3.08 17.62 10.72
CA ALA A 263 2.37 16.44 11.20
C ALA A 263 2.71 15.17 10.41
N LEU A 264 3.56 15.27 9.36
CA LEU A 264 3.83 14.14 8.48
C LEU A 264 5.04 13.32 8.91
N SER A 265 6.02 13.87 9.65
CA SER A 265 7.24 13.14 9.99
C SER A 265 7.83 13.52 11.34
N VAL A 266 8.26 12.51 12.11
CA VAL A 266 9.10 12.68 13.31
C VAL A 266 10.52 13.11 12.92
N TRP A 267 11.07 12.47 11.87
CA TRP A 267 12.37 12.80 11.31
C TRP A 267 12.44 12.43 9.83
N GLY A 268 13.31 13.10 9.09
CA GLY A 268 13.50 12.93 7.65
C GLY A 268 13.90 14.24 7.00
N PRO A 269 14.12 14.27 5.68
CA PRO A 269 14.26 15.51 4.94
C PRO A 269 13.00 16.38 5.02
N PRO A 270 13.08 17.68 4.71
CA PRO A 270 11.91 18.54 4.60
C PRO A 270 10.84 17.93 3.68
N VAL A 271 9.56 18.05 4.08
CA VAL A 271 8.42 17.60 3.28
C VAL A 271 8.46 18.26 1.90
N PRO A 272 8.46 17.49 0.79
CA PRO A 272 8.47 18.04 -0.55
C PRO A 272 7.13 18.70 -0.89
N PRO A 273 7.10 19.69 -1.81
CA PRO A 273 5.86 20.40 -2.18
C PRO A 273 4.74 19.55 -2.80
N VAL A 274 5.01 18.29 -3.12
CA VAL A 274 4.03 17.36 -3.70
C VAL A 274 3.07 16.77 -2.65
N PHE A 275 3.35 16.95 -1.35
CA PHE A 275 2.52 16.51 -0.22
C PHE A 275 1.72 17.68 0.39
#